data_AF-A0AAN6FTZ1-F1
#
_entry.id   AF-A0AAN6FTZ1-F1
#
_cell.length_a   1.000
_cell.length_b   1.000
_cell.length_c   1.000
_cell.angle_alpha   90.00
_cell.angle_beta   90.00
_cell.angle_gamma   90.00
#
_symmetry.space_group_name_H-M   'P 1'
#
loop_
_entity.id
_entity.type
_entity.pdbx_description
1 polymer ?
#
loop_
_entity_poly.entity_id
_entity_poly.type
_entity_poly.pdbx_seq_one_letter_code
_entity_poly.pdbx_strand_id
1 'polypeptide(L)'
;MASFPGRAIHFGTFNVTSQVFHVTKHSFALVNLKPLLPGHILVSPLAVKPALADLTKDEVTDLFLTVTRVQRTLKRLYKADAFNIAVQDGEAAGQSVPHVHCHVIPRTVGDPAGDDKVHEWLEGEEGNVGGHQRHTQSGESGERKLGQWANDGERKARSKEEMEREAEWLREQVEQDISHDSKM
;
A
#
# COMPACT_ATOMS: atom_id res chain seq x y z
N MET A 1 19.13 11.12 9.52
CA MET A 1 18.50 10.49 8.34
C MET A 1 18.89 9.03 8.35
N ALA A 2 17.98 8.12 8.73
CA ALA A 2 18.24 6.69 8.57
C ALA A 2 18.33 6.40 7.06
N SER A 3 19.56 6.28 6.58
CA SER A 3 19.88 5.95 5.20
C SER A 3 19.58 4.48 5.00
N PHE A 4 18.63 4.16 4.12
CA PHE A 4 18.43 2.79 3.65
C PHE A 4 19.76 2.27 3.10
N PRO A 5 20.14 1.01 3.35
CA PRO A 5 21.40 0.47 2.89
C PRO A 5 21.41 0.35 1.37
N GLY A 6 21.82 1.42 0.66
CA GLY A 6 22.32 1.49 -0.72
C GLY A 6 21.57 0.76 -1.85
N ARG A 7 20.43 0.12 -1.61
CA ARG A 7 19.75 -0.77 -2.55
C ARG A 7 18.40 -0.20 -2.94
N ALA A 8 18.18 -0.10 -4.25
CA ALA A 8 16.88 0.28 -4.80
C ALA A 8 15.80 -0.76 -4.45
N ILE A 9 14.68 -0.28 -3.91
CA ILE A 9 13.51 -1.09 -3.58
C ILE A 9 12.52 -1.03 -4.74
N HIS A 10 12.02 -2.18 -5.15
CA HIS A 10 11.10 -2.31 -6.27
C HIS A 10 9.75 -2.86 -5.81
N PHE A 11 8.68 -2.30 -6.35
CA PHE A 11 7.33 -2.83 -6.27
C PHE A 11 6.93 -3.30 -7.67
N GLY A 12 6.97 -4.61 -7.91
CA GLY A 12 6.94 -5.14 -9.28
C GLY A 12 8.16 -4.64 -10.05
N THR A 13 7.92 -3.93 -11.15
CA THR A 13 8.98 -3.29 -11.96
C THR A 13 9.27 -1.84 -11.56
N PHE A 14 8.50 -1.27 -10.63
CA PHE A 14 8.59 0.16 -10.29
C PHE A 14 9.61 0.39 -9.19
N ASN A 15 10.56 1.30 -9.40
CA ASN A 15 11.44 1.76 -8.32
C ASN A 15 10.66 2.69 -7.40
N VAL A 16 10.44 2.25 -6.16
CA VAL A 16 9.62 2.95 -5.15
C VAL A 16 10.45 3.44 -3.96
N THR A 17 11.79 3.45 -4.10
CA THR A 17 12.70 3.66 -2.97
C THR A 17 12.38 4.92 -2.15
N SER A 18 12.00 6.02 -2.79
CA SER A 18 11.69 7.26 -2.08
C SER A 18 10.29 7.30 -1.44
N GLN A 19 9.40 6.38 -1.82
CA GLN A 19 8.06 6.21 -1.23
C GLN A 19 8.07 5.24 -0.03
N VAL A 20 9.19 4.55 0.21
CA VAL A 20 9.33 3.58 1.32
C VAL A 20 9.62 4.31 2.62
N PHE A 21 8.85 4.00 3.67
CA PHE A 21 9.03 4.59 5.00
C PHE A 21 9.48 3.58 6.06
N HIS A 22 9.37 2.28 5.81
CA HIS A 22 9.83 1.24 6.75
C HIS A 22 10.31 0.01 6.01
N VAL A 23 11.40 -0.61 6.50
CA VAL A 23 12.00 -1.82 5.92
C VAL A 23 12.36 -2.79 7.04
N THR A 24 12.17 -4.07 6.76
CA THR A 24 12.49 -5.20 7.65
C THR A 24 13.32 -6.22 6.88
N LYS A 25 13.50 -7.42 7.45
CA LYS A 25 14.35 -8.43 6.84
C LYS A 25 13.79 -8.93 5.50
N HIS A 26 12.48 -9.09 5.40
CA HIS A 26 11.83 -9.63 4.21
C HIS A 26 10.75 -8.70 3.63
N SER A 27 10.42 -7.58 4.27
CA SER A 27 9.30 -6.72 3.86
C SER A 27 9.63 -5.24 3.90
N PHE A 28 8.85 -4.45 3.20
CA PHE A 28 8.87 -3.00 3.25
C PHE A 28 7.45 -2.43 3.27
N ALA A 29 7.31 -1.20 3.77
CA ALA A 29 6.07 -0.44 3.73
C ALA A 29 6.27 0.86 2.95
N LEU A 30 5.30 1.19 2.10
CA LEU A 30 5.32 2.35 1.21
C LEU A 30 3.99 3.08 1.20
N VAL A 31 4.05 4.38 0.92
CA VAL A 31 2.85 5.20 0.75
C VAL A 31 2.17 4.93 -0.60
N ASN A 32 0.84 5.02 -0.66
CA ASN A 32 0.07 4.66 -1.86
C ASN A 32 -0.06 5.85 -2.85
N LEU A 33 0.08 5.65 -4.15
CA LEU A 33 -0.06 6.73 -5.15
C LEU A 33 -1.49 7.31 -5.17
N LYS A 34 -2.49 6.46 -5.03
CA LYS A 34 -3.92 6.82 -5.01
C LYS A 34 -4.56 6.22 -3.74
N PRO A 35 -4.36 6.85 -2.57
CA PRO A 35 -4.96 6.34 -1.34
C PRO A 35 -6.49 6.34 -1.43
N LEU A 36 -7.11 5.36 -0.78
CA LEU A 36 -8.57 5.23 -0.68
C LEU A 36 -9.11 6.18 0.40
N LEU A 37 -8.40 6.18 1.53
CA LEU A 37 -8.60 7.05 2.66
C LEU A 37 -7.24 7.55 3.13
N PRO A 38 -7.18 8.68 3.87
CA PRO A 38 -5.94 9.17 4.47
C PRO A 38 -5.24 8.06 5.26
N GLY A 39 -3.92 7.87 5.05
CA GLY A 39 -3.16 6.81 5.68
C GLY A 39 -3.28 5.42 5.04
N HIS A 40 -3.95 5.29 3.89
CA HIS A 40 -3.87 4.07 3.08
C HIS A 40 -2.43 3.88 2.58
N ILE A 41 -1.75 2.89 3.14
CA ILE A 41 -0.41 2.44 2.75
C ILE A 41 -0.43 1.01 2.24
N LEU A 42 0.69 0.59 1.64
CA LEU A 42 0.92 -0.79 1.24
C LEU A 42 2.07 -1.39 2.06
N VAL A 43 2.01 -2.71 2.31
CA VAL A 43 3.14 -3.50 2.84
C VAL A 43 3.40 -4.66 1.88
N SER A 44 4.64 -4.86 1.48
CA SER A 44 5.02 -5.80 0.41
C SER A 44 6.33 -6.51 0.76
N PRO A 45 6.53 -7.78 0.36
CA PRO A 45 7.81 -8.44 0.55
C PRO A 45 8.89 -7.80 -0.33
N LEU A 46 10.16 -7.89 0.08
CA LEU A 46 11.30 -7.45 -0.72
C LEU A 46 11.51 -8.35 -1.96
N ALA A 47 11.11 -9.62 -1.88
CA ALA A 47 11.16 -10.56 -2.99
C ALA A 47 9.93 -10.38 -3.89
N VAL A 48 10.16 -10.01 -5.15
CA VAL A 48 9.09 -9.79 -6.13
C VAL A 48 8.45 -11.11 -6.53
N LYS A 49 7.34 -11.44 -5.89
CA LYS A 49 6.54 -12.65 -6.13
C LYS A 49 5.07 -12.28 -6.34
N PRO A 50 4.38 -12.83 -7.34
CA PRO A 50 3.02 -12.41 -7.68
C PRO A 50 1.97 -12.97 -6.71
N ALA A 51 2.17 -14.18 -6.18
CA ALA A 51 1.16 -14.83 -5.34
C ALA A 51 1.62 -15.03 -3.89
N LEU A 52 0.68 -14.96 -2.94
CA LEU A 52 0.96 -15.25 -1.52
C LEU A 52 1.54 -16.65 -1.33
N ALA A 53 1.06 -17.61 -2.11
CA ALA A 53 1.52 -19.01 -2.07
C ALA A 53 3.00 -19.18 -2.49
N ASP A 54 3.59 -18.21 -3.18
CA ASP A 54 5.01 -18.24 -3.58
C ASP A 54 5.94 -17.79 -2.45
N LEU A 55 5.38 -17.17 -1.39
CA LEU A 55 6.15 -16.70 -0.25
C LEU A 55 6.60 -17.87 0.65
N THR A 56 7.83 -17.78 1.13
CA THR A 56 8.32 -18.65 2.19
C THR A 56 7.61 -18.34 3.52
N LYS A 57 7.63 -19.28 4.45
CA LYS A 57 7.08 -19.07 5.81
C LYS A 57 7.65 -17.81 6.48
N ASP A 58 8.95 -17.57 6.32
CA ASP A 58 9.63 -16.42 6.92
C ASP A 58 9.17 -15.10 6.28
N GLU A 59 8.98 -15.08 4.95
CA GLU A 59 8.44 -13.92 4.23
C GLU A 59 6.99 -13.63 4.63
N VAL A 60 6.11 -14.64 4.70
CA VAL A 60 4.72 -14.47 5.18
C VAL A 60 4.69 -13.93 6.61
N THR A 61 5.53 -14.50 7.48
CA THR A 61 5.59 -14.09 8.89
C THR A 61 6.04 -12.64 9.01
N ASP A 62 7.15 -12.28 8.36
CA ASP A 62 7.71 -10.93 8.39
C ASP A 62 6.76 -9.90 7.74
N LEU A 63 6.03 -10.28 6.68
CA LEU A 63 5.01 -9.44 6.02
C LEU A 63 3.92 -9.03 7.01
N PHE A 64 3.27 -10.00 7.67
CA PHE A 64 2.17 -9.69 8.58
C PHE A 64 2.65 -9.09 9.92
N LEU A 65 3.85 -9.45 10.40
CA LEU A 65 4.45 -8.73 11.52
C LEU A 65 4.71 -7.26 11.17
N THR A 66 5.13 -6.97 9.93
CA THR A 66 5.31 -5.60 9.44
C THR A 66 3.97 -4.87 9.35
N VAL A 67 2.91 -5.51 8.85
CA VAL A 67 1.54 -4.96 8.85
C VAL A 67 1.12 -4.56 10.25
N THR A 68 1.23 -5.46 11.24
CA THR A 68 0.82 -5.17 12.62
C THR A 68 1.63 -4.03 13.24
N ARG A 69 2.93 -3.91 12.92
CA ARG A 69 3.78 -2.81 13.38
C ARG A 69 3.30 -1.47 12.81
N VAL A 70 3.10 -1.40 11.49
CA VAL A 70 2.65 -0.18 10.82
C VAL A 70 1.24 0.21 11.27
N GLN A 71 0.34 -0.76 11.51
CA GLN A 71 -0.99 -0.49 12.06
C GLN A 71 -0.94 0.27 13.39
N ARG A 72 0.00 -0.04 14.30
CA ARG A 72 0.13 0.67 15.58
C ARG A 72 0.47 2.14 15.36
N THR A 73 1.42 2.42 14.48
CA THR A 73 1.80 3.78 14.10
C THR A 73 0.61 4.51 13.46
N LEU A 74 -0.04 3.91 12.46
CA LEU A 74 -1.19 4.52 11.79
C LEU A 74 -2.37 4.75 12.75
N LYS A 75 -2.60 3.84 13.71
CA LYS A 75 -3.66 3.98 14.70
C LYS A 75 -3.47 5.25 15.54
N ARG A 76 -2.24 5.49 15.99
CA ARG A 76 -1.87 6.70 16.75
C ARG A 76 -1.99 7.96 15.89
N LEU A 77 -1.46 7.94 14.67
CA LEU A 77 -1.38 9.12 13.81
C LEU A 77 -2.74 9.56 13.26
N TYR A 78 -3.53 8.61 12.78
CA TYR A 78 -4.82 8.87 12.13
C TYR A 78 -6.01 8.70 13.08
N LYS A 79 -5.75 8.45 14.37
CA LYS A 79 -6.77 8.17 15.40
C LYS A 79 -7.75 7.08 14.96
N ALA A 80 -7.21 6.03 14.33
CA ALA A 80 -8.02 4.99 13.72
C ALA A 80 -8.75 4.16 14.79
N ASP A 81 -10.04 3.93 14.57
CA ASP A 81 -10.87 3.04 15.39
C ASP A 81 -10.72 1.59 14.92
N ALA A 82 -10.57 1.38 13.61
CA ALA A 82 -10.47 0.08 12.96
C ALA A 82 -9.57 0.14 11.71
N PHE A 83 -9.40 -0.99 11.04
CA PHE A 83 -8.62 -1.09 9.81
C PHE A 83 -9.27 -2.04 8.80
N ASN A 84 -9.22 -1.69 7.52
CA ASN A 84 -9.33 -2.68 6.45
C ASN A 84 -7.91 -3.19 6.12
N ILE A 85 -7.76 -4.51 6.12
CA ILE A 85 -6.53 -5.22 5.79
C ILE A 85 -6.88 -6.21 4.68
N ALA A 86 -6.30 -6.03 3.49
CA ALA A 86 -6.66 -6.81 2.32
C ALA A 86 -5.44 -7.18 1.50
N VAL A 87 -5.44 -8.40 0.96
CA VAL A 87 -4.48 -8.86 -0.05
C VAL A 87 -5.27 -9.34 -1.25
N GLN A 88 -4.96 -8.78 -2.42
CA GLN A 88 -5.54 -9.20 -3.69
C GLN A 88 -4.55 -10.15 -4.36
N ASP A 89 -4.83 -11.45 -4.24
CA ASP A 89 -3.93 -12.52 -4.67
C ASP A 89 -4.30 -13.00 -6.09
N GLY A 90 -3.70 -12.36 -7.10
CA GLY A 90 -3.93 -12.63 -8.52
C GLY A 90 -4.92 -11.68 -9.20
N GLU A 91 -4.88 -11.65 -10.54
CA GLU A 91 -5.64 -10.70 -11.38
C GLU A 91 -7.15 -10.78 -11.13
N ALA A 92 -7.70 -12.00 -10.99
CA ALA A 92 -9.12 -12.21 -10.71
C ALA A 92 -9.57 -11.67 -9.34
N ALA A 93 -8.64 -11.44 -8.41
CA ALA A 93 -8.89 -10.81 -7.11
C ALA A 93 -8.66 -9.28 -7.13
N GLY A 94 -8.36 -8.69 -8.29
CA GLY A 94 -8.10 -7.25 -8.46
C GLY A 94 -6.63 -6.84 -8.38
N GLN A 95 -5.69 -7.80 -8.38
CA GLN A 95 -4.26 -7.47 -8.32
C GLN A 95 -3.79 -6.72 -9.58
N SER A 96 -3.38 -5.46 -9.42
CA SER A 96 -2.92 -4.61 -10.54
C SER A 96 -1.41 -4.67 -10.78
N VAL A 97 -0.61 -4.91 -9.74
CA VAL A 97 0.84 -5.09 -9.82
C VAL A 97 1.15 -6.53 -9.41
N PRO A 98 1.85 -7.34 -10.25
CA PRO A 98 2.16 -8.75 -9.99
C PRO A 98 3.27 -8.90 -8.96
N HIS A 99 3.02 -8.36 -7.77
CA HIS A 99 3.87 -8.41 -6.60
C HIS A 99 2.95 -8.37 -5.37
N VAL A 100 3.02 -9.36 -4.49
CA VAL A 100 2.22 -9.41 -3.27
C VAL A 100 2.27 -8.08 -2.53
N HIS A 101 1.11 -7.54 -2.16
CA HIS A 101 1.01 -6.40 -1.28
C HIS A 101 -0.26 -6.49 -0.44
N CYS A 102 -0.12 -6.06 0.80
CA CYS A 102 -1.21 -5.91 1.74
C CYS A 102 -1.60 -4.42 1.81
N HIS A 103 -2.86 -4.13 1.52
CA HIS A 103 -3.46 -2.84 1.80
C HIS A 103 -3.66 -2.71 3.30
N VAL A 104 -3.26 -1.56 3.85
CA VAL A 104 -3.50 -1.20 5.26
C VAL A 104 -4.17 0.15 5.28
N ILE A 105 -5.46 0.15 5.62
CA ILE A 105 -6.32 1.34 5.51
C ILE A 105 -6.91 1.64 6.89
N PRO A 106 -6.50 2.72 7.56
CA PRO A 106 -7.11 3.14 8.81
C PRO A 106 -8.56 3.59 8.58
N ARG A 107 -9.44 3.23 9.50
CA ARG A 107 -10.86 3.57 9.51
C ARG A 107 -11.21 4.36 10.77
N THR A 108 -12.07 5.35 10.62
CA THR A 108 -12.62 6.12 11.74
C THR A 108 -14.14 6.11 11.64
N VAL A 109 -14.83 6.15 12.79
CA VAL A 109 -16.30 6.30 12.79
C VAL A 109 -16.68 7.56 12.00
N GLY A 110 -17.51 7.39 10.97
CA GLY A 110 -17.96 8.48 10.09
C GLY A 110 -16.96 8.88 9.01
N ASP A 111 -15.96 8.05 8.70
CA ASP A 111 -15.09 8.31 7.54
C ASP A 111 -15.90 8.35 6.22
N PRO A 112 -15.37 9.03 5.18
CA PRO A 112 -16.12 9.26 3.92
C PRO A 112 -16.53 7.99 3.18
N ALA A 113 -15.95 6.84 3.52
CA ALA A 113 -16.31 5.57 2.91
C ALA A 113 -17.64 5.00 3.46
N GLY A 114 -18.05 5.35 4.68
CA GLY A 114 -19.29 4.82 5.27
C GLY A 114 -19.32 3.29 5.41
N ASP A 115 -20.53 2.72 5.44
CA ASP A 115 -20.82 1.29 5.61
C ASP A 115 -20.46 0.51 4.32
N ASP A 116 -19.21 0.05 4.24
CA ASP A 116 -18.64 -0.93 3.28
C ASP A 116 -18.07 -0.46 1.92
N LYS A 117 -18.04 0.83 1.58
CA LYS A 117 -17.47 1.27 0.28
C LYS A 117 -15.99 0.93 0.06
N VAL A 118 -15.22 0.70 1.12
CA VAL A 118 -13.81 0.31 0.98
C VAL A 118 -13.67 -1.05 0.30
N HIS A 119 -14.60 -1.98 0.55
CA HIS A 119 -14.59 -3.28 -0.13
C HIS A 119 -14.83 -3.13 -1.63
N GLU A 120 -15.83 -2.33 -2.01
CA GLU A 120 -16.12 -2.02 -3.42
C GLU A 120 -14.96 -1.32 -4.11
N TRP A 121 -14.29 -0.37 -3.44
CA TRP A 121 -13.13 0.31 -4.01
C TRP A 121 -11.91 -0.58 -4.16
N LEU A 122 -11.71 -1.54 -3.25
CA LEU A 122 -10.68 -2.56 -3.43
C LEU A 122 -11.00 -3.44 -4.65
N GLU A 123 -12.26 -3.79 -4.88
CA GLU A 123 -12.69 -4.57 -6.04
C GLU A 123 -12.60 -3.81 -7.38
N GLY A 124 -12.58 -2.47 -7.36
CA GLY A 124 -12.39 -1.60 -8.53
C GLY A 124 -10.96 -1.60 -9.09
N GLU A 125 -10.73 -0.91 -10.21
CA GLU A 125 -9.40 -0.78 -10.84
C GLU A 125 -8.43 0.10 -10.02
N GLU A 126 -8.14 -0.23 -8.76
CA GLU A 126 -7.63 0.79 -7.84
C GLU A 126 -6.23 0.50 -7.28
N GLY A 127 -5.35 1.49 -7.44
CA GLY A 127 -3.99 1.52 -6.85
C GLY A 127 -2.84 1.66 -7.84
N ASN A 128 -3.06 2.13 -9.06
CA ASN A 128 -2.10 2.14 -10.18
C ASN A 128 -0.71 2.74 -9.88
N VAL A 129 0.18 1.99 -9.22
CA VAL A 129 1.61 2.32 -9.06
C VAL A 129 2.36 2.25 -10.41
N GLY A 130 1.68 1.89 -11.50
CA GLY A 130 2.20 1.86 -12.87
C GLY A 130 1.71 2.96 -13.82
N GLY A 131 1.00 3.97 -13.32
CA GLY A 131 0.32 4.99 -14.14
C GLY A 131 1.22 6.00 -14.83
N HIS A 132 2.54 5.77 -14.88
CA HIS A 132 3.50 6.67 -15.52
C HIS A 132 4.32 6.05 -16.66
N GLN A 133 3.89 4.93 -17.24
CA GLN A 133 4.59 4.41 -18.44
C GLN A 133 3.76 3.55 -19.42
N ARG A 134 2.42 3.63 -19.39
CA ARG A 134 1.56 2.99 -20.40
C ARG A 134 0.65 4.01 -21.09
N HIS A 135 1.25 4.88 -21.90
CA HIS A 135 0.50 5.62 -22.93
C HIS A 135 1.05 5.38 -24.34
N THR A 136 1.81 4.30 -24.51
CA THR A 136 2.23 3.82 -25.83
C THR A 136 1.92 2.34 -25.94
N GLN A 137 0.94 2.04 -26.80
CA GLN A 137 0.64 0.77 -27.48
C GLN A 137 -0.58 -0.04 -26.99
N SER A 138 -1.50 -0.22 -27.96
CA SER A 138 -2.67 -1.10 -28.05
C SER A 138 -3.86 -0.78 -27.13
N GLY A 139 -5.12 -0.60 -27.58
CA GLY A 139 -5.76 -0.95 -28.85
C GLY A 139 -6.77 -2.10 -28.68
N GLU A 140 -7.91 -1.82 -28.01
CA GLU A 140 -9.16 -2.62 -27.85
C GLU A 140 -9.03 -4.02 -27.18
N SER A 141 -9.98 -4.61 -26.45
CA SER A 141 -11.46 -4.63 -26.51
C SER A 141 -12.06 -5.28 -25.24
N GLY A 142 -13.31 -4.95 -24.87
CA GLY A 142 -14.18 -5.79 -24.02
C GLY A 142 -14.96 -5.06 -22.92
N GLU A 143 -16.16 -4.55 -23.24
CA GLU A 143 -17.06 -3.91 -22.27
C GLU A 143 -17.65 -4.93 -21.26
N ARG A 144 -17.31 -4.80 -19.98
CA ARG A 144 -18.18 -5.21 -18.86
C ARG A 144 -18.92 -3.98 -18.36
N LYS A 145 -20.26 -4.01 -18.36
CA LYS A 145 -21.10 -2.91 -17.86
C LYS A 145 -20.94 -2.77 -16.34
N LEU A 146 -20.04 -1.88 -15.94
CA LEU A 146 -19.82 -1.47 -14.56
C LEU A 146 -20.96 -0.53 -14.13
N GLY A 147 -21.53 -0.81 -12.96
CA GLY A 147 -22.52 0.06 -12.32
C GLY A 147 -21.96 1.47 -12.17
N GLN A 148 -22.78 2.44 -12.52
CA GLN A 148 -22.44 3.86 -12.42
C GLN A 148 -22.35 4.28 -10.94
N TRP A 149 -21.15 4.62 -10.44
CA TRP A 149 -20.80 5.88 -9.72
C TRP A 149 -19.55 5.77 -8.80
N ALA A 150 -18.86 6.92 -8.67
CA ALA A 150 -17.50 7.14 -8.18
C ALA A 150 -16.44 6.28 -8.89
N ASN A 151 -16.21 6.58 -10.17
CA ASN A 151 -15.15 5.97 -10.97
C ASN A 151 -13.78 6.19 -10.31
N ASP A 152 -12.91 5.17 -10.31
CA ASP A 152 -11.46 5.28 -10.00
C ASP A 152 -10.76 6.45 -10.75
N GLY A 153 -11.35 6.87 -11.87
CA GLY A 153 -10.96 8.05 -12.65
C GLY A 153 -11.09 9.41 -11.94
N GLU A 154 -11.87 9.53 -10.86
CA GLU A 154 -12.01 10.79 -10.11
C GLU A 154 -10.96 10.92 -8.99
N ARG A 155 -10.33 9.82 -8.56
CA ARG A 155 -9.27 9.84 -7.55
C ARG A 155 -7.95 10.27 -8.18
N LYS A 156 -7.50 11.47 -7.83
CA LYS A 156 -6.27 12.06 -8.34
C LYS A 156 -5.05 11.37 -7.74
N ALA A 157 -4.12 10.97 -8.61
CA ALA A 157 -2.79 10.53 -8.19
C ALA A 157 -2.07 11.66 -7.45
N ARG A 158 -1.38 11.32 -6.37
CA ARG A 158 -0.56 12.25 -5.61
C ARG A 158 0.73 12.58 -6.36
N SER A 159 1.29 13.76 -6.10
CA SER A 159 2.59 14.11 -6.67
C SER A 159 3.70 13.29 -6.00
N LYS A 160 4.83 13.13 -6.69
CA LYS A 160 6.00 12.45 -6.13
C LYS A 160 6.49 13.14 -4.86
N GLU A 161 6.54 14.46 -4.85
CA GLU A 161 6.98 15.26 -3.71
C GLU A 161 6.02 15.13 -2.52
N GLU A 162 4.72 14.98 -2.76
CA GLU A 162 3.74 14.72 -1.70
C GLU A 162 3.97 13.34 -1.06
N MET A 163 4.17 12.32 -1.89
CA MET A 163 4.45 10.97 -1.41
C MET A 163 5.78 10.89 -0.65
N GLU A 164 6.83 11.57 -1.14
CA GLU A 164 8.14 11.59 -0.46
C GLU A 164 8.04 12.27 0.90
N ARG A 165 7.33 13.40 1.01
CA ARG A 165 7.09 14.06 2.30
C ARG A 165 6.32 13.17 3.27
N GLU A 166 5.27 12.48 2.81
CA GLU A 166 4.53 11.56 3.66
C GLU A 166 5.40 10.37 4.09
N ALA A 167 6.20 9.81 3.19
CA ALA A 167 7.10 8.70 3.51
C ALA A 167 8.19 9.10 4.51
N GLU A 168 8.76 10.31 4.38
CA GLU A 168 9.69 10.87 5.35
C GLU A 168 9.05 11.05 6.72
N TRP A 169 7.88 11.67 6.77
CA TRP A 169 7.15 11.87 8.01
C TRP A 169 6.79 10.54 8.69
N LEU A 170 6.23 9.57 7.95
CA LEU A 170 5.90 8.24 8.49
C LEU A 170 7.14 7.50 8.99
N ARG A 171 8.29 7.63 8.32
CA ARG A 171 9.55 7.01 8.74
C ARG A 171 9.95 7.47 10.13
N GLU A 172 9.92 8.78 10.37
CA GLU A 172 10.21 9.35 11.68
C GLU A 172 9.25 8.82 12.75
N GLN A 173 7.96 8.69 12.42
CA GLN A 173 6.94 8.20 13.35
C GLN A 173 7.11 6.72 13.70
N VAL A 174 7.44 5.87 12.72
CA VAL A 174 7.70 4.44 12.95
C VAL A 174 8.97 4.26 13.79
N GLU A 175 10.04 5.02 13.51
CA GLU A 175 11.27 4.98 14.30
C GLU A 175 11.04 5.38 15.77
N GLN A 176 10.21 6.40 16.00
CA GLN A 176 9.81 6.80 17.35
C GLN A 176 9.09 5.66 18.08
N ASP A 177 8.12 5.01 17.44
CA ASP A 177 7.39 3.89 18.05
C ASP A 177 8.30 2.69 18.36
N ILE A 178 9.22 2.32 17.44
CA ILE A 178 10.19 1.24 17.67
C ILE A 178 11.12 1.55 18.85
N SER A 179 11.58 2.80 18.96
CA SER A 179 12.46 3.23 20.04
C SER A 179 11.77 3.23 21.40
N HIS A 180 10.45 3.42 21.43
CA HIS A 180 9.63 3.38 22.64
C HIS A 180 9.41 1.94 23.09
N ASP A 181 9.03 1.04 22.18
CA ASP A 181 8.84 -0.39 22.44
C ASP A 181 10.13 -1.07 22.97
N SER A 182 11.30 -0.61 22.53
CA SER A 182 12.59 -1.18 22.96
C SER A 182 13.04 -0.74 24.38
N LYS A 183 12.35 0.24 24.97
CA LYS A 183 12.66 0.78 26.32
C LYS A 183 11.70 0.29 27.40
N MET A 184 10.61 -0.39 27.02
CA MET A 184 9.70 -1.08 27.94
C MET A 184 10.15 -2.52 28.16
#